data_AF-A0AAD9LCT8-F1
#
_entry.id   AF-A0AAD9LCT8-F1
#
_cell.length_a   1.000
_cell.length_b   1.000
_cell.length_c   1.000
_cell.angle_alpha   90.00
_cell.angle_beta   90.00
_cell.angle_gamma   90.00
#
_symmetry.space_group_name_H-M   'P 1'
#
loop_
_entity.id
_entity.type
_entity.pdbx_description
1 polymer ?
#
loop_
_entity_poly.entity_id
_entity_poly.type
_entity_poly.pdbx_seq_one_letter_code
_entity_poly.pdbx_strand_id
1 'polypeptide(L)'
;MAGDFTQDVCNDKYTNVVTDLLELIGQCPPSPARKSLSYQNEKYSSKRLNTAYGLAQEAYHTNVTAVMCSTSYNGAVSTYLLQLLLAGTVLPHKSKENDGLVEFQSCLGGLDPALFGSSYLDRFYAPKLNHADTAFLTHDGLFKDNQKPFKWFECLL
;
A
#
# COMPACT_ATOMS: atom_id res chain seq x y z
N MET A 1 0.34 -1.41 10.09
CA MET A 1 -0.59 -1.88 9.03
C MET A 1 0.17 -2.71 7.99
N ALA A 2 -0.46 -3.74 7.40
CA ALA A 2 0.09 -4.88 6.62
C ALA A 2 1.37 -5.55 7.20
N GLY A 3 2.50 -4.83 7.25
CA GLY A 3 3.73 -5.25 7.92
C GLY A 3 3.52 -5.56 9.41
N ASP A 4 2.79 -4.71 10.15
CA ASP A 4 2.48 -5.00 11.56
C ASP A 4 1.54 -6.19 11.71
N PHE A 5 0.53 -6.33 10.83
CA PHE A 5 -0.40 -7.46 10.86
C PHE A 5 0.34 -8.77 10.64
N THR A 6 1.26 -8.82 9.66
CA THR A 6 2.11 -9.99 9.43
C THR A 6 2.93 -10.33 10.68
N GLN A 7 3.46 -9.32 11.37
CA GLN A 7 4.22 -9.52 12.60
C GLN A 7 3.33 -9.97 13.77
N ASP A 8 2.10 -9.47 13.90
CA ASP A 8 1.17 -9.94 14.93
C ASP A 8 0.74 -11.39 14.69
N VAL A 9 0.46 -11.79 13.44
CA VAL A 9 0.10 -13.18 13.10
C VAL A 9 1.23 -14.14 13.43
N CYS A 10 2.48 -13.81 13.07
CA CYS A 10 3.63 -14.68 13.36
C CYS A 10 4.13 -14.61 14.81
N ASN A 11 3.53 -13.80 15.68
CA ASN A 11 3.86 -13.72 17.12
C ASN A 11 2.67 -14.18 17.98
N ASP A 12 1.90 -15.16 17.49
CA ASP A 12 0.80 -15.86 18.20
C ASP A 12 -0.34 -14.98 18.74
N LYS A 13 -0.58 -13.81 18.15
CA LYS A 13 -1.74 -12.98 18.52
C LYS A 13 -3.05 -13.37 17.82
N TYR A 14 -3.00 -14.23 16.81
CA TYR A 14 -4.15 -14.72 16.06
C TYR A 14 -4.29 -16.24 16.19
N THR A 15 -5.46 -16.80 15.86
CA THR A 15 -5.77 -18.23 16.04
C THR A 15 -4.69 -19.13 15.43
N ASN A 16 -4.18 -20.05 16.25
CA ASN A 16 -3.23 -21.13 15.94
C ASN A 16 -3.24 -21.63 14.48
N VAL A 17 -4.40 -21.94 13.89
CA VAL A 17 -4.48 -22.51 12.52
C VAL A 17 -3.88 -21.61 11.42
N VAL A 18 -4.04 -20.28 11.51
CA VAL A 18 -3.49 -19.37 10.48
C VAL A 18 -1.98 -19.23 10.64
N THR A 19 -1.51 -19.18 11.88
CA THR A 19 -0.08 -19.11 12.19
C THR A 19 0.63 -20.40 11.77
N ASP A 20 0.08 -21.57 12.11
CA ASP A 20 0.62 -22.89 11.74
C ASP A 20 0.75 -23.05 10.21
N LEU A 21 -0.26 -22.60 9.45
CA LEU A 21 -0.22 -22.62 8.00
C LEU A 21 0.90 -21.71 7.46
N LEU A 22 1.03 -20.49 7.99
CA LEU A 22 2.05 -19.54 7.56
C LEU A 22 3.46 -19.97 7.95
N GLU A 23 3.65 -20.67 9.06
CA GLU A 23 4.90 -21.34 9.40
C GLU A 23 5.23 -22.44 8.40
N LEU A 24 4.26 -23.31 8.08
CA LEU A 24 4.43 -24.41 7.13
C LEU A 24 4.88 -23.93 5.75
N ILE A 25 4.35 -22.79 5.28
CA ILE A 25 4.72 -22.20 3.98
C ILE A 25 5.85 -21.16 4.07
N GLY A 26 6.56 -21.07 5.20
CA GLY A 26 7.76 -20.23 5.37
C GLY A 26 7.50 -18.72 5.38
N GLN A 27 6.28 -18.30 5.67
CA GLN A 27 5.88 -16.89 5.81
C GLN A 27 6.07 -16.37 7.24
N CYS A 28 6.15 -17.28 8.21
CA CYS A 28 6.57 -17.03 9.58
C CYS A 28 7.92 -17.73 9.88
N PRO A 29 8.85 -17.08 10.60
CA PRO A 29 8.78 -15.70 11.08
C PRO A 29 8.85 -14.69 9.92
N PRO A 30 8.35 -13.45 10.10
CA PRO A 30 8.38 -12.45 9.03
C PRO A 30 9.81 -12.16 8.60
N SER A 31 10.04 -12.09 7.29
CA SER A 31 11.36 -11.76 6.75
C SER A 31 11.83 -10.37 7.21
N PRO A 32 13.16 -10.11 7.22
CA PRO A 32 13.69 -8.78 7.53
C PRO A 32 13.04 -7.67 6.70
N ALA A 33 12.76 -7.92 5.42
CA ALA A 33 12.07 -6.98 4.54
C ALA A 33 10.66 -6.63 5.04
N ARG A 34 9.88 -7.61 5.50
CA ARG A 34 8.55 -7.35 6.08
C ARG A 34 8.62 -6.59 7.40
N LYS A 35 9.61 -6.91 8.23
CA LYS A 35 9.86 -6.20 9.50
C LYS A 35 10.30 -4.74 9.28
N SER A 36 10.96 -4.44 8.15
CA SER A 36 11.33 -3.06 7.80
C SER A 36 10.15 -2.20 7.31
N LEU A 37 8.98 -2.80 7.11
CA LEU A 37 7.75 -2.12 6.69
C LEU A 37 6.76 -1.93 7.85
N SER A 38 7.24 -1.98 9.10
CA SER A 38 6.41 -1.65 10.27
C SER A 38 5.85 -0.24 10.15
N TYR A 39 4.59 -0.05 10.51
CA TYR A 39 3.95 1.24 10.32
C TYR A 39 4.50 2.29 11.28
N GLN A 40 4.70 3.51 10.78
CA GLN A 40 5.31 4.58 11.56
C GLN A 40 4.51 4.84 12.85
N ASN A 41 5.23 4.91 13.97
CA ASN A 41 4.70 5.09 15.33
C ASN A 41 3.82 3.95 15.89
N GLU A 42 3.78 2.79 15.23
CA GLU A 42 3.06 1.60 15.73
C GLU A 42 3.95 0.65 16.53
N LYS A 43 3.33 -0.39 17.10
CA LYS A 43 3.94 -1.40 17.99
C LYS A 43 5.29 -1.93 17.53
N TYR A 44 5.47 -2.18 16.23
CA TYR A 44 6.68 -2.79 15.68
C TYR A 44 7.67 -1.78 15.08
N SER A 45 7.39 -0.49 15.18
CA SER A 45 8.30 0.55 14.70
C SER A 45 9.22 1.05 15.81
N SER A 46 10.52 0.92 15.59
CA SER A 46 11.53 1.45 16.51
C SER A 46 11.66 2.98 16.38
N LYS A 47 12.22 3.63 17.42
CA LYS A 47 12.57 5.06 17.35
C LYS A 47 13.45 5.37 16.12
N ARG A 48 14.42 4.50 15.82
CA ARG A 48 15.29 4.64 14.64
C ARG A 48 14.50 4.57 13.34
N LEU A 49 13.55 3.63 13.22
CA LEU A 49 12.71 3.49 12.03
C LEU A 49 11.77 4.70 11.87
N ASN A 50 11.17 5.19 12.96
CA ASN A 50 10.35 6.41 12.92
C ASN A 50 11.15 7.65 12.49
N THR A 51 12.38 7.80 12.98
CA THR A 51 13.29 8.86 12.52
C THR A 51 13.61 8.71 11.03
N ALA A 52 13.87 7.48 10.55
CA ALA A 52 14.12 7.23 9.14
C ALA A 52 12.90 7.56 8.26
N TYR A 53 11.68 7.24 8.71
CA TYR A 53 10.46 7.65 8.03
C TYR A 53 10.34 9.17 7.95
N GLY A 54 10.59 9.91 9.04
CA GLY A 54 10.56 11.37 9.02
C GLY A 54 11.55 11.99 8.01
N LEU A 55 12.78 11.47 7.96
CA LEU A 55 13.78 11.91 6.98
C LEU A 55 13.38 11.56 5.54
N ALA A 56 12.80 10.37 5.32
CA ALA A 56 12.34 9.95 4.00
C ALA A 56 11.14 10.79 3.53
N GLN A 57 10.20 11.10 4.42
CA GLN A 57 9.06 11.99 4.16
C GLN A 57 9.54 13.39 3.75
N GLU A 58 10.54 13.94 4.45
CA GLU A 58 11.14 15.23 4.09
C GLU A 58 11.73 15.25 2.68
N ALA A 59 12.53 14.24 2.35
CA ALA A 59 13.07 14.10 1.00
C ALA A 59 11.96 13.88 -0.04
N TYR A 60 10.92 13.13 0.31
CA TYR A 60 9.80 12.82 -0.56
C TYR A 60 8.99 14.06 -0.91
N HIS A 61 8.50 14.83 0.08
CA HIS A 61 7.65 15.99 -0.18
C HIS A 61 8.39 17.15 -0.87
N THR A 62 9.71 17.23 -0.74
CA THR A 62 10.52 18.28 -1.39
C THR A 62 10.92 17.96 -2.83
N ASN A 63 11.00 16.67 -3.20
CA ASN A 63 11.56 16.26 -4.49
C ASN A 63 10.55 15.57 -5.42
N VAL A 64 9.40 15.12 -4.92
CA VAL A 64 8.40 14.43 -5.75
C VAL A 64 7.51 15.42 -6.47
N THR A 65 7.52 15.35 -7.80
CA THR A 65 6.69 16.18 -8.70
C THR A 65 5.49 15.45 -9.29
N ALA A 66 5.40 14.13 -9.07
CA ALA A 66 4.28 13.28 -9.48
C ALA A 66 4.28 12.00 -8.65
N VAL A 67 3.09 11.54 -8.24
CA VAL A 67 2.90 10.33 -7.42
C VAL A 67 1.52 9.74 -7.68
N MET A 68 1.45 8.41 -7.64
CA MET A 68 0.21 7.67 -7.60
C MET A 68 -0.03 7.12 -6.18
N CYS A 69 -1.10 7.56 -5.52
CA CYS A 69 -1.54 7.04 -4.22
C CYS A 69 -3.01 6.63 -4.30
N SER A 70 -3.28 5.33 -4.26
CA SER A 70 -4.64 4.84 -4.46
C SER A 70 -5.52 4.97 -3.22
N THR A 71 -6.82 5.17 -3.49
CA THR A 71 -7.89 5.24 -2.49
C THR A 71 -8.72 3.95 -2.45
N SER A 72 -8.43 2.94 -3.27
CA SER A 72 -9.23 1.72 -3.31
C SER A 72 -8.49 0.47 -3.75
N TYR A 73 -8.71 -0.62 -3.02
CA TYR A 73 -8.25 -1.97 -3.30
C TYR A 73 -9.09 -2.69 -4.36
N ASN A 74 -10.20 -2.08 -4.80
CA ASN A 74 -11.00 -2.57 -5.93
C ASN A 74 -10.45 -2.00 -7.23
N GLY A 75 -9.38 -2.64 -7.71
CA GLY A 75 -8.57 -2.21 -8.83
C GLY A 75 -9.00 -2.74 -10.20
N ALA A 76 -8.05 -2.80 -11.12
CA ALA A 76 -8.25 -3.41 -12.44
C ALA A 76 -8.48 -4.92 -12.32
N VAL A 77 -9.24 -5.49 -13.26
CA VAL A 77 -9.48 -6.94 -13.31
C VAL A 77 -8.19 -7.64 -13.71
N SER A 78 -7.59 -8.37 -12.78
CA SER A 78 -6.35 -9.12 -12.98
C SER A 78 -6.31 -10.36 -12.07
N THR A 79 -5.27 -11.17 -12.20
CA THR A 79 -4.98 -12.29 -11.29
C THR A 79 -4.75 -11.83 -9.84
N TYR A 80 -4.46 -10.55 -9.61
CA TYR A 80 -4.21 -9.98 -8.28
C TYR A 80 -5.49 -9.44 -7.60
N LEU A 81 -6.60 -9.31 -8.31
CA LEU A 81 -7.79 -8.63 -7.80
C LEU A 81 -8.36 -9.32 -6.54
N LEU A 82 -8.59 -10.63 -6.59
CA LEU A 82 -9.25 -11.34 -5.49
C LEU A 82 -8.45 -11.29 -4.19
N GLN A 83 -7.14 -11.51 -4.26
CA GLN A 83 -6.26 -11.47 -3.10
C GLN A 83 -6.14 -10.08 -2.49
N LEU A 84 -6.13 -9.01 -3.30
CA LEU A 84 -6.07 -7.64 -2.79
C LEU A 84 -7.44 -7.14 -2.30
N LEU A 85 -8.55 -7.62 -2.86
CA LEU A 85 -9.88 -7.44 -2.27
C LEU A 85 -9.97 -8.04 -0.87
N LEU A 86 -9.46 -9.27 -0.69
CA LEU A 86 -9.40 -9.91 0.62
C LEU A 86 -8.48 -9.14 1.58
N ALA A 87 -7.29 -8.75 1.14
CA ALA A 87 -6.34 -7.99 1.96
C ALA A 87 -6.96 -6.66 2.44
N GLY A 88 -7.53 -5.86 1.54
CA GLY A 88 -8.17 -4.59 1.88
C GLY A 88 -9.41 -4.70 2.78
N THR A 89 -9.99 -5.90 2.88
CA THR A 89 -11.15 -6.19 3.74
C THR A 89 -10.74 -6.75 5.11
N VAL A 90 -9.71 -7.59 5.16
CA VAL A 90 -9.31 -8.33 6.37
C VAL A 90 -8.25 -7.60 7.18
N LEU A 91 -7.32 -6.90 6.52
CA LEU A 91 -6.27 -6.19 7.21
C LEU A 91 -6.84 -5.01 8.00
N PRO A 92 -6.35 -4.75 9.23
CA PRO A 92 -6.84 -3.68 10.08
C PRO A 92 -6.31 -2.31 9.60
N HIS A 93 -6.86 -1.83 8.48
CA HIS A 93 -6.64 -0.47 8.00
C HIS A 93 -7.32 0.53 8.95
N LYS A 94 -6.73 1.71 9.13
CA LYS A 94 -7.28 2.84 9.89
C LYS A 94 -8.35 3.60 9.10
N SER A 95 -8.40 3.43 7.77
CA SER A 95 -9.41 4.00 6.90
C SER A 95 -9.87 3.02 5.81
N LYS A 96 -10.99 3.36 5.14
CA LYS A 96 -11.47 2.64 3.95
C LYS A 96 -10.67 2.96 2.68
N GLU A 97 -9.82 3.98 2.73
CA GLU A 97 -9.00 4.42 1.61
C GLU A 97 -7.65 3.71 1.66
N ASN A 98 -7.55 2.59 0.96
CA ASN A 98 -6.34 1.78 0.86
C ASN A 98 -6.31 1.02 -0.46
N ASP A 99 -5.12 0.62 -0.90
CA ASP A 99 -4.90 -0.17 -2.11
C ASP A 99 -4.92 -1.69 -1.87
N GLY A 100 -5.22 -2.10 -0.63
CA GLY A 100 -5.24 -3.48 -0.16
C GLY A 100 -4.12 -3.76 0.83
N LEU A 101 -2.99 -3.03 0.75
CA LEU A 101 -1.84 -3.20 1.64
C LEU A 101 -1.33 -1.88 2.22
N VAL A 102 -1.52 -0.76 1.53
CA VAL A 102 -1.09 0.58 1.91
C VAL A 102 -2.30 1.52 1.93
N GLU A 103 -2.38 2.32 2.98
CA GLU A 103 -3.43 3.33 3.13
C GLU A 103 -3.10 4.56 2.33
N PHE A 104 -4.12 5.24 1.81
CA PHE A 104 -3.95 6.49 1.06
C PHE A 104 -3.09 7.49 1.86
N GLN A 105 -3.46 7.76 3.11
CA GLN A 105 -2.71 8.67 3.98
C GLN A 105 -1.25 8.23 4.24
N SER A 106 -0.99 6.92 4.27
CA SER A 106 0.37 6.41 4.43
C SER A 106 1.19 6.59 3.16
N CYS A 107 0.56 6.46 1.99
CA CYS A 107 1.21 6.69 0.69
C CYS A 107 1.54 8.16 0.46
N LEU A 108 0.68 9.08 0.92
CA LEU A 108 0.91 10.52 0.78
C LEU A 108 2.25 10.97 1.33
N GLY A 109 2.77 10.30 2.37
CA GLY A 109 4.10 10.57 2.90
C GLY A 109 4.30 12.03 3.34
N GLY A 110 3.21 12.74 3.70
CA GLY A 110 3.22 14.15 4.08
C GLY A 110 2.74 15.13 3.00
N LEU A 111 2.50 14.68 1.76
CA LEU A 111 1.89 15.51 0.71
C LEU A 111 0.45 15.90 1.06
N ASP A 112 0.04 17.10 0.65
CA ASP A 112 -1.32 17.59 0.83
C ASP A 112 -2.31 16.77 -0.03
N PRO A 113 -3.32 16.09 0.56
CA PRO A 113 -4.34 15.37 -0.20
C PRO A 113 -5.06 16.23 -1.25
N ALA A 114 -5.16 17.55 -1.03
CA ALA A 114 -5.83 18.46 -1.96
C ALA A 114 -5.12 18.62 -3.31
N LEU A 115 -3.86 18.18 -3.41
CA LEU A 115 -3.13 18.13 -4.69
C LEU A 115 -3.64 17.02 -5.61
N PHE A 116 -4.30 16.00 -5.05
CA PHE A 116 -4.60 14.76 -5.76
C PHE A 116 -5.91 14.81 -6.54
N GLY A 117 -5.86 14.42 -7.80
CA GLY A 117 -7.02 14.25 -8.67
C GLY A 117 -7.21 12.80 -9.12
N SER A 118 -8.40 12.46 -9.63
CA SER A 118 -8.77 11.08 -10.00
C SER A 118 -8.59 10.77 -11.49
N SER A 119 -8.02 11.67 -12.28
CA SER A 119 -7.70 11.46 -13.69
C SER A 119 -6.28 10.94 -13.85
N TYR A 120 -6.05 10.04 -14.82
CA TYR A 120 -4.70 9.62 -15.19
C TYR A 120 -3.85 10.77 -15.77
N LEU A 121 -4.45 11.93 -16.03
CA LEU A 121 -3.73 13.15 -16.42
C LEU A 121 -3.23 13.97 -15.22
N ASP A 122 -3.66 13.64 -14.00
CA ASP A 122 -3.25 14.35 -12.78
C ASP A 122 -1.86 13.88 -12.35
N ARG A 123 -0.93 14.82 -12.14
CA ARG A 123 0.43 14.49 -11.67
C ARG A 123 0.41 13.81 -10.29
N PHE A 124 -0.45 14.31 -9.42
CA PHE A 124 -0.78 13.69 -8.14
C PHE A 124 -2.08 12.92 -8.34
N TYR A 125 -1.96 11.61 -8.56
CA TYR A 125 -3.06 10.76 -8.98
C TYR A 125 -3.59 9.96 -7.79
N ALA A 126 -4.87 10.14 -7.49
CA ALA A 126 -5.65 9.38 -6.52
C ALA A 126 -6.58 8.37 -7.22
N PRO A 127 -6.04 7.27 -7.75
CA PRO A 127 -6.82 6.26 -8.46
C PRO A 127 -7.68 5.38 -7.54
N LYS A 128 -8.47 4.52 -8.18
CA LYS A 128 -9.09 3.32 -7.60
C LYS A 128 -8.38 2.06 -8.13
N LEU A 129 -7.15 1.87 -7.66
CA LEU A 129 -6.22 0.83 -8.10
C LEU A 129 -5.68 0.03 -6.92
N ASN A 130 -5.65 -1.29 -7.03
CA ASN A 130 -5.09 -2.11 -5.97
C ASN A 130 -3.55 -2.02 -5.95
N HIS A 131 -2.92 -2.57 -4.91
CA HIS A 131 -1.47 -2.48 -4.72
C HIS A 131 -0.67 -3.02 -5.92
N ALA A 132 -1.12 -4.11 -6.55
CA ALA A 132 -0.45 -4.68 -7.72
C ALA A 132 -0.58 -3.78 -8.96
N ASP A 133 -1.73 -3.11 -9.12
CA ASP A 133 -1.93 -2.14 -10.19
C ASP A 133 -0.99 -0.93 -10.03
N THR A 134 -0.86 -0.39 -8.82
CA THR A 134 0.05 0.72 -8.52
C THR A 134 1.54 0.36 -8.68
N ALA A 135 1.85 -0.94 -8.66
CA ALA A 135 3.17 -1.50 -8.89
C ALA A 135 3.41 -1.91 -10.36
N PHE A 136 2.51 -1.56 -11.28
CA PHE A 136 2.59 -1.91 -12.70
C PHE A 136 2.67 -3.42 -12.98
N LEU A 137 2.11 -4.25 -12.09
CA LEU A 137 2.05 -5.70 -12.26
C LEU A 137 0.82 -6.17 -13.05
N THR A 138 0.01 -5.23 -13.52
CA THR A 138 -1.28 -5.49 -14.20
C THR A 138 -1.35 -4.72 -15.52
N HIS A 139 -2.42 -3.97 -15.76
CA HIS A 139 -2.69 -3.20 -16.98
C HIS A 139 -3.68 -2.09 -16.69
N ASP A 140 -3.91 -1.22 -17.67
CA ASP A 140 -5.00 -0.25 -17.60
C ASP A 140 -6.37 -0.92 -17.59
N GLY A 141 -7.25 -0.40 -16.75
CA GLY A 141 -8.68 -0.64 -16.80
C GLY A 141 -9.27 -0.07 -18.09
N LEU A 142 -10.20 -0.83 -18.67
CA LEU A 142 -10.78 -0.50 -19.98
C LEU A 142 -11.66 0.77 -19.92
N PHE A 143 -12.43 0.94 -18.85
CA PHE A 143 -13.56 1.88 -18.85
C PHE A 143 -13.39 3.15 -18.01
N LYS A 144 -12.58 3.11 -16.94
CA LYS A 144 -12.51 4.21 -15.96
C LYS A 144 -11.15 4.89 -15.99
N ASP A 145 -11.14 6.21 -15.95
CA ASP A 145 -9.92 7.01 -15.93
C ASP A 145 -9.14 6.88 -14.62
N ASN A 146 -9.82 6.61 -13.51
CA ASN A 146 -9.20 6.34 -12.22
C ASN A 146 -8.65 4.90 -12.08
N GLN A 147 -8.58 4.15 -13.19
CA GLN A 147 -8.00 2.80 -13.23
C GLN A 147 -6.97 2.66 -14.35
N LYS A 148 -6.16 3.69 -14.63
CA LYS A 148 -5.20 3.66 -15.75
C LYS A 148 -3.76 3.96 -15.30
N PRO A 149 -3.09 3.02 -14.60
CA PRO A 149 -1.75 3.25 -14.09
C PRO A 149 -0.71 3.45 -15.21
N PHE A 150 -0.82 2.70 -16.32
CA PHE A 150 0.14 2.78 -17.42
C PHE A 150 -0.05 4.08 -18.19
N LYS A 151 -1.29 4.46 -18.54
CA LYS A 151 -1.54 5.78 -19.14
C LYS A 151 -1.02 6.92 -18.28
N TRP A 152 -1.23 6.85 -16.96
CA TRP A 152 -0.71 7.87 -16.05
C TRP A 152 0.81 8.01 -16.19
N PHE A 153 1.54 6.89 -16.16
CA PHE A 153 2.99 6.90 -16.31
C PHE A 153 3.44 7.39 -17.70
N GLU A 154 2.79 6.93 -18.77
CA GLU A 154 3.06 7.36 -20.14
C GLU A 154 2.81 8.86 -20.36
N CYS A 155 1.78 9.43 -19.71
CA CYS A 155 1.45 10.84 -19.81
C CYS A 155 2.32 11.75 -18.92
N LEU A 156 3.15 11.17 -18.05
CA LEU A 156 4.12 11.91 -17.23
C LEU A 156 5.48 12.11 -17.91
N LEU A 157 5.83 11.21 -18.84
CA LEU A 157 7.09 11.21 -19.61
C LEU A 157 7.03 12.15 -20.81
#